data_AF-A0A3D9Z1Q4-F1
#
_entry.id   AF-A0A3D9Z1Q4-F1
#
_cell.length_a   1.000
_cell.length_b   1.000
_cell.length_c   1.000
_cell.angle_alpha   90.00
_cell.angle_beta   90.00
_cell.angle_gamma   90.00
#
_symmetry.space_group_name_H-M   'P 1'
#
loop_
_entity.id
_entity.type
_entity.pdbx_description
1 polymer ?
#
loop_
_entity_poly.entity_id
_entity_poly.type
_entity_poly.pdbx_seq_one_letter_code
_entity_poly.pdbx_strand_id
1 'polypeptide(L)'
;MIVFDLPHSNKTHRVAIIGSCRVRTPILTLKSFGELELSINQPALTHSFLEGRQNMRHAWGEARVPDIFAPYIFETDTSPTPERYPRKILDGIDTVLVEMCDSRQIRKDEWVFQSNYFSRQFVQKHAAELLEWYRAFSKGKEISNELIETTLEKLRSSGVATGAAEDILCNARLEMPDRNKVIEDAKSLAADRSKRWIFLSHFIVDDNHGAIMEDRRRLATYVQDAADAVGAEFFNPSRLLAHYGREKVLRGGGTDIYEYDWDFIPIVGEIILNIVRQGVGADLTLPPLPGDSQTPRLTSPRAQPDPKSGGIEQAAERINKLLVRLHNDRLKNLGLKNSGLHDHFKTLLEAGQVVRPRDIEVGRLLADELPLYANYTVLKAGLGVVPLLLALEGLKSTALEVSGPRVEAINAGISAIAVTRKNVVGKVRVEIGLLPETAGDGPTLCVAVGYVSRGAELERERVLDQLAQFDALLIEPRTFLWHRNAVDQADLRDELRGIGFAHLSEVGDGLLFASKNAVALSRQKAQLAGV
;
A
#
# COMPACT_ATOMS: atom_id res chain seq x y z
N MET A 1 -12.25 4.06 -5.09
CA MET A 1 -12.33 5.51 -4.78
C MET A 1 -11.74 5.79 -3.41
N ILE A 2 -10.99 6.89 -3.25
CA ILE A 2 -10.58 7.43 -1.95
C ILE A 2 -11.25 8.79 -1.76
N VAL A 3 -11.72 9.10 -0.54
CA VAL A 3 -12.21 10.43 -0.19
C VAL A 3 -11.44 10.96 1.02
N PHE A 4 -10.97 12.19 0.95
CA PHE A 4 -10.28 12.88 2.04
C PHE A 4 -10.68 14.34 2.11
N ASP A 5 -10.37 14.95 3.24
CA ASP A 5 -10.75 16.31 3.59
C ASP A 5 -9.49 17.19 3.64
N LEU A 6 -9.55 18.34 2.96
CA LEU A 6 -8.51 19.37 3.01
C LEU A 6 -9.00 20.58 3.79
N PRO A 7 -8.18 21.16 4.69
CA PRO A 7 -8.51 22.42 5.33
C PRO A 7 -8.50 23.55 4.29
N HIS A 8 -9.60 24.31 4.18
CA HIS A 8 -9.70 25.44 3.25
C HIS A 8 -10.47 26.63 3.84
N SER A 9 -9.72 27.68 4.21
CA SER A 9 -10.13 29.04 4.61
C SER A 9 -11.14 29.19 5.76
N ASN A 10 -12.21 28.40 5.84
CA ASN A 10 -13.15 28.25 6.97
C ASN A 10 -14.10 27.03 6.80
N LYS A 11 -13.89 26.20 5.77
CA LYS A 11 -14.68 25.00 5.49
C LYS A 11 -13.77 23.84 5.10
N THR A 12 -14.29 22.64 5.25
CA THR A 12 -13.62 21.44 4.74
C THR A 12 -13.83 21.38 3.23
N HIS A 13 -12.75 21.27 2.46
CA HIS A 13 -12.81 20.98 1.02
C HIS A 13 -12.62 19.48 0.81
N ARG A 14 -13.67 18.79 0.37
CA ARG A 14 -13.65 17.33 0.25
C ARG A 14 -13.31 16.89 -1.16
N VAL A 15 -12.41 15.92 -1.25
CA VAL A 15 -11.78 15.49 -2.49
C VAL A 15 -11.99 14.01 -2.68
N ALA A 16 -12.46 13.60 -3.86
CA ALA A 16 -12.51 12.20 -4.27
C ALA A 16 -11.45 11.91 -5.33
N ILE A 17 -10.73 10.79 -5.16
CA ILE A 17 -9.74 10.27 -6.10
C ILE A 17 -10.22 8.93 -6.65
N ILE A 18 -10.26 8.82 -7.97
CA ILE A 18 -10.67 7.63 -8.72
C ILE A 18 -9.57 7.34 -9.74
N GLY A 19 -8.99 6.14 -9.71
CA GLY A 19 -7.90 5.81 -10.60
C GLY A 19 -7.11 4.59 -10.19
N SER A 20 -5.94 4.43 -10.79
CA SER A 20 -5.03 3.32 -10.58
C SER A 20 -4.17 3.53 -9.33
N CYS A 21 -3.20 2.63 -9.11
CA CYS A 21 -2.19 2.79 -8.09
C CYS A 21 -1.39 4.10 -8.23
N ARG A 22 -1.27 4.68 -9.43
CA ARG A 22 -0.49 5.90 -9.67
C ARG A 22 -1.06 7.15 -9.01
N VAL A 23 -2.37 7.23 -8.81
CA VAL A 23 -3.00 8.33 -8.06
C VAL A 23 -3.39 7.90 -6.66
N ARG A 24 -3.70 6.61 -6.46
CA ARG A 24 -4.15 6.08 -5.18
C ARG A 24 -3.01 5.90 -4.18
N THR A 25 -1.89 5.29 -4.59
CA THR A 25 -0.76 5.02 -3.70
C THR A 25 -0.15 6.31 -3.14
N PRO A 26 0.09 7.37 -3.92
CA PRO A 26 0.59 8.64 -3.37
C PRO A 26 -0.27 9.22 -2.24
N ILE A 27 -1.59 9.17 -2.38
CA ILE A 27 -2.52 9.64 -1.33
C ILE A 27 -2.48 8.74 -0.09
N LEU A 28 -2.42 7.43 -0.27
CA LEU A 28 -2.22 6.50 0.84
C LEU A 28 -0.86 6.70 1.54
N THR A 29 0.18 7.04 0.80
CA THR A 29 1.51 7.33 1.35
C THR A 29 1.47 8.61 2.19
N LEU A 30 0.82 9.67 1.71
CA LEU A 30 0.62 10.87 2.51
C LEU A 30 -0.23 10.60 3.77
N LYS A 31 -1.26 9.76 3.67
CA LYS A 31 -2.00 9.28 4.85
C LYS A 31 -1.06 8.59 5.83
N SER A 32 -0.15 7.73 5.33
CA SER A 32 0.80 7.01 6.18
C SER A 32 1.80 7.92 6.89
N PHE A 33 2.03 9.12 6.35
CA PHE A 33 2.85 10.15 6.97
C PHE A 33 2.05 11.07 7.92
N GLY A 34 0.74 10.86 8.07
CA GLY A 34 -0.13 11.73 8.88
C GLY A 34 -0.46 13.07 8.24
N GLU A 35 -0.16 13.25 6.95
CA GLU A 35 -0.40 14.50 6.21
C GLU A 35 -1.87 14.65 5.77
N LEU A 36 -2.64 13.56 5.81
CA LEU A 36 -4.06 13.56 5.48
C LEU A 36 -4.83 12.44 6.19
N GLU A 37 -6.12 12.67 6.42
CA GLU A 37 -7.07 11.68 6.90
C GLU A 37 -8.07 11.28 5.81
N LEU A 38 -8.37 9.98 5.73
CA LEU A 38 -9.34 9.47 4.77
C LEU A 38 -10.71 9.34 5.41
N SER A 39 -11.70 9.94 4.77
CA SER A 39 -13.11 9.71 5.07
C SER A 39 -13.62 8.41 4.45
N ILE A 40 -13.12 8.05 3.26
CA ILE A 40 -13.47 6.81 2.55
C ILE A 40 -12.22 6.20 1.93
N ASN A 41 -12.07 4.89 2.06
CA ASN A 41 -11.03 4.11 1.39
C ASN A 41 -11.61 2.84 0.76
N GLN A 42 -12.22 2.99 -0.42
CA GLN A 42 -12.72 1.85 -1.19
C GLN A 42 -11.57 1.23 -2.00
N PRO A 43 -11.32 -0.09 -1.87
CA PRO A 43 -10.19 -0.79 -2.49
C PRO A 43 -10.41 -1.09 -3.97
N ALA A 44 -11.04 -0.17 -4.70
CA ALA A 44 -11.42 -0.36 -6.09
C ALA A 44 -10.60 0.57 -6.98
N LEU A 45 -9.62 -0.01 -7.68
CA LEU A 45 -8.81 0.66 -8.69
C LEU A 45 -9.59 0.78 -10.00
N THR A 46 -9.32 1.82 -10.78
CA THR A 46 -9.95 2.04 -12.08
C THR A 46 -8.94 2.51 -13.11
N HIS A 47 -9.14 2.15 -14.37
CA HIS A 47 -8.28 2.52 -15.49
C HIS A 47 -8.98 3.37 -16.56
N SER A 48 -10.31 3.45 -16.52
CA SER A 48 -11.12 4.20 -17.49
C SER A 48 -12.21 5.02 -16.81
N PHE A 49 -12.77 6.01 -17.53
CA PHE A 49 -13.91 6.78 -17.03
C PHE A 49 -15.14 5.93 -16.75
N LEU A 50 -15.37 4.88 -17.55
CA LEU A 50 -16.52 4.00 -17.38
C LEU A 50 -16.39 3.15 -16.11
N GLU A 51 -15.19 2.62 -15.83
CA GLU A 51 -14.88 1.97 -14.55
C GLU A 51 -15.04 2.95 -13.39
N GLY A 52 -14.55 4.18 -13.53
CA GLY A 52 -14.72 5.26 -12.55
C GLY A 52 -16.20 5.55 -12.25
N ARG A 53 -17.03 5.65 -13.29
CA ARG A 53 -18.48 5.86 -13.18
C ARG A 53 -19.16 4.70 -12.46
N GLN A 54 -18.82 3.47 -12.81
CA GLN A 54 -19.32 2.28 -12.12
C GLN A 54 -18.95 2.29 -10.63
N ASN A 55 -17.70 2.64 -10.31
CA ASN A 55 -17.20 2.76 -8.94
C ASN A 55 -18.00 3.79 -8.13
N MET A 56 -18.25 4.97 -8.71
CA MET A 56 -19.08 6.01 -8.10
C MET A 56 -20.52 5.52 -7.91
N ARG A 57 -21.21 5.08 -8.96
CA ARG A 57 -22.59 4.60 -8.85
C ARG A 57 -22.73 3.50 -7.80
N HIS A 58 -21.75 2.62 -7.70
CA HIS A 58 -21.72 1.60 -6.65
C HIS A 58 -21.55 2.22 -5.25
N ALA A 59 -20.59 3.13 -5.05
CA ALA A 59 -20.39 3.80 -3.78
C ALA A 59 -21.61 4.62 -3.32
N TRP A 60 -22.35 5.22 -4.26
CA TRP A 60 -23.61 5.93 -4.01
C TRP A 60 -24.82 5.01 -3.80
N GLY A 61 -24.68 3.70 -3.98
CA GLY A 61 -25.80 2.74 -3.90
C GLY A 61 -26.75 2.78 -5.09
N GLU A 62 -26.38 3.45 -6.19
CA GLU A 62 -27.15 3.53 -7.44
C GLU A 62 -26.96 2.32 -8.35
N ALA A 63 -25.96 1.49 -8.06
CA ALA A 63 -25.69 0.25 -8.77
C ALA A 63 -25.22 -0.83 -7.79
N ARG A 64 -25.84 -2.01 -7.87
CA ARG A 64 -25.42 -3.18 -7.11
C ARG A 64 -24.73 -4.17 -8.04
N VAL A 65 -23.41 -4.28 -7.90
CA VAL A 65 -22.62 -5.26 -8.65
C VAL A 65 -22.98 -6.67 -8.16
N PRO A 66 -23.31 -7.62 -9.05
CA PRO A 66 -23.49 -9.01 -8.68
C PRO A 66 -22.21 -9.58 -8.05
N ASP A 67 -22.33 -10.37 -6.99
CA ASP A 67 -21.17 -10.95 -6.28
C ASP A 67 -20.29 -11.78 -7.22
N ILE A 68 -20.89 -12.45 -8.22
CA ILE A 68 -20.18 -13.20 -9.26
C ILE A 68 -19.17 -12.35 -10.07
N PHE A 69 -19.33 -11.02 -10.10
CA PHE A 69 -18.43 -10.10 -10.79
C PHE A 69 -17.52 -9.31 -9.86
N ALA A 70 -17.74 -9.39 -8.54
CA ALA A 70 -16.93 -8.68 -7.56
C ALA A 70 -15.42 -8.97 -7.67
N PRO A 71 -14.96 -10.21 -7.95
CA PRO A 71 -13.54 -10.49 -8.09
C PRO A 71 -12.89 -9.72 -9.24
N TYR A 72 -13.63 -9.44 -10.31
CA TYR A 72 -13.12 -8.79 -11.53
C TYR A 72 -13.27 -7.27 -11.50
N ILE A 73 -14.02 -6.73 -10.54
CA ILE A 73 -14.31 -5.29 -10.42
C ILE A 73 -13.65 -4.69 -9.16
N PHE A 74 -13.68 -5.40 -8.04
CA PHE A 74 -13.22 -4.93 -6.73
C PHE A 74 -12.06 -5.74 -6.16
N GLU A 75 -11.70 -6.85 -6.81
CA GLU A 75 -10.73 -7.80 -6.29
C GLU A 75 -11.14 -8.42 -4.94
N THR A 76 -12.43 -8.68 -4.77
CA THR A 76 -13.01 -9.31 -3.57
C THR A 76 -14.00 -10.39 -3.97
N ASP A 77 -14.20 -11.40 -3.13
CA ASP A 77 -15.13 -12.50 -3.43
C ASP A 77 -16.61 -12.07 -3.39
N THR A 78 -16.91 -11.00 -2.66
CA THR A 78 -18.25 -10.40 -2.56
C THR A 78 -18.20 -8.93 -2.91
N SER A 79 -19.31 -8.40 -3.44
CA SER A 79 -19.43 -6.98 -3.71
C SER A 79 -19.35 -6.21 -2.39
N PRO A 80 -18.52 -5.16 -2.29
CA PRO A 80 -18.57 -4.25 -1.15
C PRO A 80 -19.98 -3.71 -0.93
N THR A 81 -20.35 -3.54 0.33
CA THR A 81 -21.66 -3.02 0.74
C THR A 81 -21.66 -1.48 0.63
N PRO A 82 -22.49 -0.86 -0.22
CA PRO A 82 -22.52 0.61 -0.40
C PRO A 82 -22.80 1.37 0.90
N GLU A 83 -23.57 0.79 1.82
CA GLU A 83 -23.94 1.37 3.12
C GLU A 83 -22.73 1.66 4.02
N ARG A 84 -21.55 1.13 3.68
CA ARG A 84 -20.27 1.49 4.32
C ARG A 84 -19.84 2.93 4.06
N TYR A 85 -20.46 3.62 3.09
CA TYR A 85 -20.11 4.97 2.70
C TYR A 85 -21.24 5.94 3.08
N PRO A 86 -21.08 6.77 4.13
CA PRO A 86 -22.10 7.72 4.52
C PRO A 86 -22.44 8.64 3.34
N ARG A 87 -23.71 8.66 2.92
CA ARG A 87 -24.17 9.48 1.79
C ARG A 87 -23.84 10.96 1.96
N LYS A 88 -23.89 11.46 3.20
CA LYS A 88 -23.44 12.82 3.58
C LYS A 88 -21.99 13.10 3.19
N ILE A 89 -21.10 12.10 3.24
CA ILE A 89 -19.70 12.26 2.83
C ILE A 89 -19.62 12.41 1.32
N LEU A 90 -20.28 11.51 0.59
CA LEU A 90 -20.28 11.48 -0.88
C LEU A 90 -20.93 12.73 -1.49
N ASP A 91 -22.10 13.14 -0.98
CA ASP A 91 -22.81 14.33 -1.46
C ASP A 91 -22.02 15.63 -1.16
N GLY A 92 -21.16 15.60 -0.14
CA GLY A 92 -20.30 16.71 0.25
C GLY A 92 -18.96 16.76 -0.48
N ILE A 93 -18.71 15.91 -1.49
CA ILE A 93 -17.49 16.01 -2.32
C ILE A 93 -17.54 17.34 -3.10
N ASP A 94 -16.44 18.10 -3.08
CA ASP A 94 -16.31 19.35 -3.84
C ASP A 94 -15.53 19.13 -5.15
N THR A 95 -14.46 18.34 -5.08
CA THR A 95 -13.55 18.05 -6.21
C THR A 95 -13.46 16.56 -6.46
N VAL A 96 -13.54 16.17 -7.74
CA VAL A 96 -13.32 14.79 -8.18
C VAL A 96 -12.15 14.75 -9.16
N LEU A 97 -11.12 13.99 -8.78
CA LEU A 97 -9.96 13.71 -9.62
C LEU A 97 -10.07 12.29 -10.17
N VAL A 98 -9.99 12.16 -11.49
CA VAL A 98 -10.16 10.89 -12.19
C VAL A 98 -8.97 10.61 -13.12
N GLU A 99 -8.31 9.48 -12.93
CA GLU A 99 -7.30 8.96 -13.85
C GLU A 99 -7.93 8.06 -14.91
N MET A 100 -7.58 8.29 -16.17
CA MET A 100 -7.77 7.35 -17.26
C MET A 100 -6.41 6.96 -17.86
N CYS A 101 -6.09 5.67 -17.76
CA CYS A 101 -4.76 5.16 -18.07
C CYS A 101 -4.74 3.95 -19.00
N ASP A 102 -5.90 3.36 -19.29
CA ASP A 102 -6.09 2.38 -20.35
C ASP A 102 -7.36 2.75 -21.12
N SER A 103 -7.33 2.62 -22.44
CA SER A 103 -8.54 2.76 -23.25
C SER A 103 -9.30 1.45 -23.30
N ARG A 104 -8.63 0.30 -23.19
CA ARG A 104 -9.27 -1.02 -23.30
C ARG A 104 -10.29 -1.22 -22.18
N GLN A 105 -11.49 -1.61 -22.57
CA GLN A 105 -12.57 -1.91 -21.65
C GLN A 105 -13.00 -3.36 -21.81
N ILE A 106 -13.02 -4.11 -20.72
CA ILE A 106 -13.57 -5.47 -20.69
C ILE A 106 -14.98 -5.34 -20.12
N ARG A 107 -15.99 -5.69 -20.92
CA ARG A 107 -17.39 -5.46 -20.58
C ARG A 107 -18.20 -6.73 -20.63
N LYS A 108 -19.20 -6.81 -19.76
CA LYS A 108 -20.26 -7.81 -19.77
C LYS A 108 -21.55 -7.08 -19.43
N ASP A 109 -22.44 -6.96 -20.40
CA ASP A 109 -23.65 -6.14 -20.31
C ASP A 109 -23.32 -4.68 -19.88
N GLU A 110 -23.85 -4.27 -18.73
CA GLU A 110 -23.63 -2.97 -18.10
C GLU A 110 -22.37 -2.92 -17.22
N TRP A 111 -21.76 -4.07 -16.91
CA TRP A 111 -20.62 -4.18 -16.02
C TRP A 111 -19.31 -4.06 -16.77
N VAL A 112 -18.37 -3.35 -16.17
CA VAL A 112 -17.01 -3.17 -16.68
C VAL A 112 -16.02 -3.76 -15.70
N PHE A 113 -15.21 -4.70 -16.20
CA PHE A 113 -14.19 -5.37 -15.42
C PHE A 113 -12.89 -4.58 -15.47
N GLN A 114 -12.24 -4.48 -14.32
CA GLN A 114 -10.94 -3.86 -14.20
C GLN A 114 -9.90 -4.81 -14.81
N SER A 115 -9.11 -4.33 -15.76
CA SER A 115 -8.28 -5.21 -16.61
C SER A 115 -7.25 -6.06 -15.86
N ASN A 116 -6.65 -5.53 -14.78
CA ASN A 116 -5.69 -6.29 -13.97
C ASN A 116 -6.39 -7.34 -13.11
N TYR A 117 -7.55 -7.03 -12.55
CA TYR A 117 -8.35 -7.93 -11.73
C TYR A 117 -8.91 -9.05 -12.60
N PHE A 118 -9.45 -8.72 -13.77
CA PHE A 118 -9.85 -9.71 -14.75
C PHE A 118 -8.69 -10.63 -15.15
N SER A 119 -7.54 -10.04 -15.51
CA SER A 119 -6.35 -10.83 -15.87
C SER A 119 -5.91 -11.75 -14.72
N ARG A 120 -5.82 -11.24 -13.48
CA ARG A 120 -5.34 -12.03 -12.33
C ARG A 120 -6.34 -13.08 -11.87
N GLN A 121 -7.60 -12.68 -11.72
CA GLN A 121 -8.65 -13.51 -11.11
C GLN A 121 -9.32 -14.46 -12.09
N PHE A 122 -9.33 -14.14 -13.39
CA PHE A 122 -9.89 -15.01 -14.42
C PHE A 122 -8.79 -15.71 -15.21
N VAL A 123 -7.96 -14.94 -15.91
CA VAL A 123 -7.03 -15.48 -16.92
C VAL A 123 -5.87 -16.25 -16.28
N GLN A 124 -5.15 -15.64 -15.34
CA GLN A 124 -3.93 -16.21 -14.77
C GLN A 124 -4.20 -17.41 -13.85
N LYS A 125 -5.30 -17.38 -13.09
CA LYS A 125 -5.73 -18.50 -12.23
C LYS A 125 -6.00 -19.78 -13.02
N HIS A 126 -6.44 -19.66 -14.28
CA HIS A 126 -6.80 -20.78 -15.16
C HIS A 126 -6.05 -20.70 -16.50
N ALA A 127 -4.77 -20.32 -16.43
CA ALA A 127 -3.98 -20.00 -17.62
C ALA A 127 -3.86 -21.18 -18.59
N ALA A 128 -3.81 -22.42 -18.08
CA ALA A 128 -3.69 -23.61 -18.91
C ALA A 128 -4.96 -23.85 -19.75
N GLU A 129 -6.13 -23.60 -19.16
CA GLU A 129 -7.44 -23.83 -19.77
C GLU A 129 -7.86 -22.67 -20.68
N LEU A 130 -7.55 -21.43 -20.29
CA LEU A 130 -8.06 -20.20 -20.92
C LEU A 130 -7.17 -19.63 -22.03
N LEU A 131 -5.92 -20.11 -22.20
CA LEU A 131 -4.93 -19.44 -23.06
C LEU A 131 -5.41 -19.21 -24.50
N GLU A 132 -6.04 -20.19 -25.11
CA GLU A 132 -6.51 -20.12 -26.50
C GLU A 132 -7.68 -19.13 -26.64
N TRP A 133 -8.67 -19.23 -25.75
CA TRP A 133 -9.79 -18.30 -25.66
C TRP A 133 -9.28 -16.86 -25.44
N TYR A 134 -8.37 -16.66 -24.48
CA TYR A 134 -7.87 -15.32 -24.16
C TYR A 134 -7.06 -14.71 -25.32
N ARG A 135 -6.31 -15.51 -26.07
CA ARG A 135 -5.62 -15.04 -27.30
C ARG A 135 -6.60 -14.63 -28.40
N ALA A 136 -7.76 -15.27 -28.51
CA ALA A 136 -8.82 -14.85 -29.43
C ALA A 136 -9.51 -13.58 -28.93
N PHE A 137 -9.90 -13.57 -27.66
CA PHE A 137 -10.56 -12.46 -26.96
C PHE A 137 -9.72 -11.17 -27.01
N SER A 138 -8.42 -11.25 -26.67
CA SER A 138 -7.50 -10.11 -26.65
C SER A 138 -7.25 -9.48 -28.02
N LYS A 139 -7.59 -10.18 -29.11
CA LYS A 139 -7.54 -9.66 -30.48
C LYS A 139 -8.86 -9.01 -30.92
N GLY A 140 -9.86 -8.94 -30.04
CA GLY A 140 -11.19 -8.42 -30.36
C GLY A 140 -11.94 -9.27 -31.41
N LYS A 141 -11.56 -10.54 -31.57
CA LYS A 141 -12.22 -11.43 -32.52
C LYS A 141 -13.51 -12.00 -31.92
N GLU A 142 -14.50 -12.22 -32.76
CA GLU A 142 -15.64 -13.07 -32.39
C GLU A 142 -15.12 -14.46 -32.01
N ILE A 143 -15.56 -14.94 -30.85
CA ILE A 143 -15.13 -16.22 -30.30
C ILE A 143 -16.12 -17.28 -30.75
N SER A 144 -15.64 -18.32 -31.41
CA SER A 144 -16.52 -19.40 -31.88
C SER A 144 -17.13 -20.18 -30.71
N ASN A 145 -18.37 -20.64 -30.90
CA ASN A 145 -19.02 -21.52 -29.92
C ASN A 145 -18.19 -22.78 -29.64
N GLU A 146 -17.51 -23.33 -30.64
CA GLU A 146 -16.60 -24.48 -30.48
C GLU A 146 -15.46 -24.19 -29.50
N LEU A 147 -14.84 -23.00 -29.59
CA LEU A 147 -13.77 -22.60 -28.69
C LEU A 147 -14.29 -22.36 -27.27
N ILE A 148 -15.48 -21.77 -27.14
CA ILE A 148 -16.15 -21.58 -25.85
C ILE A 148 -16.43 -22.93 -25.17
N GLU A 149 -17.06 -23.87 -25.88
CA GLU A 149 -17.38 -25.20 -25.35
C GLU A 149 -16.11 -25.98 -24.97
N THR A 150 -15.09 -25.95 -25.83
CA THR A 150 -13.79 -26.59 -25.55
C THR A 150 -13.13 -26.00 -24.31
N THR A 151 -13.17 -24.67 -24.14
CA THR A 151 -12.63 -24.01 -22.95
C THR A 151 -13.44 -24.33 -21.69
N LEU A 152 -14.77 -24.41 -21.79
CA LEU A 152 -15.63 -24.83 -20.68
C LEU A 152 -15.36 -26.27 -20.25
N GLU A 153 -15.20 -27.18 -21.19
CA GLU A 153 -14.89 -28.58 -20.89
C GLU A 153 -13.53 -28.73 -20.20
N LYS A 154 -12.51 -27.95 -20.62
CA LYS A 154 -11.22 -27.86 -19.94
C LYS A 154 -11.39 -27.38 -18.49
N LEU A 155 -12.13 -26.30 -18.26
CA LEU A 155 -12.38 -25.76 -16.91
C LEU A 155 -13.12 -26.76 -16.01
N ARG A 156 -14.17 -27.42 -16.54
CA ARG A 156 -14.93 -28.46 -15.81
C ARG A 156 -14.04 -29.64 -15.44
N SER A 157 -13.19 -30.09 -16.36
CA SER A 157 -12.25 -31.20 -16.13
C SER A 157 -11.19 -30.87 -15.07
N SER A 158 -10.82 -29.60 -14.94
CA SER A 158 -9.93 -29.10 -13.87
C SER A 158 -10.64 -28.81 -12.54
N GLY A 159 -11.94 -29.12 -12.42
CA GLY A 159 -12.71 -28.92 -11.19
C GLY A 159 -13.09 -27.47 -10.89
N VAL A 160 -12.99 -26.57 -11.88
CA VAL A 160 -13.34 -25.15 -11.71
C VAL A 160 -14.86 -24.99 -11.79
N ALA A 161 -15.45 -24.32 -10.80
CA ALA A 161 -16.85 -23.94 -10.85
C ALA A 161 -17.10 -23.00 -12.04
N THR A 162 -17.96 -23.39 -12.97
CA THR A 162 -18.09 -22.70 -14.26
C THR A 162 -19.12 -21.59 -14.30
N GLY A 163 -19.94 -21.36 -13.26
CA GLY A 163 -21.05 -20.39 -13.34
C GLY A 163 -20.65 -19.00 -13.85
N ALA A 164 -19.76 -18.30 -13.14
CA ALA A 164 -19.27 -16.99 -13.59
C ALA A 164 -18.37 -17.09 -14.83
N ALA A 165 -17.61 -18.19 -14.95
CA ALA A 165 -16.70 -18.39 -16.07
C ALA A 165 -17.45 -18.55 -17.39
N GLU A 166 -18.53 -19.32 -17.43
CA GLU A 166 -19.39 -19.55 -18.59
C GLU A 166 -20.03 -18.25 -19.07
N ASP A 167 -20.59 -17.47 -18.15
CA ASP A 167 -21.17 -16.17 -18.50
C ASP A 167 -20.11 -15.22 -19.10
N ILE A 168 -18.90 -15.20 -18.54
CA ILE A 168 -17.78 -14.40 -19.07
C ILE A 168 -17.34 -14.90 -20.45
N LEU A 169 -17.13 -16.21 -20.62
CA LEU A 169 -16.64 -16.79 -21.87
C LEU A 169 -17.60 -16.51 -23.05
N CYS A 170 -18.90 -16.55 -22.78
CA CYS A 170 -19.95 -16.32 -23.77
C CYS A 170 -20.19 -14.83 -24.04
N ASN A 171 -20.26 -14.02 -22.99
CA ASN A 171 -20.88 -12.70 -23.07
C ASN A 171 -19.90 -11.53 -22.87
N ALA A 172 -18.67 -11.77 -22.40
CA ALA A 172 -17.70 -10.70 -22.28
C ALA A 172 -17.23 -10.18 -23.65
N ARG A 173 -16.95 -8.88 -23.72
CA ARG A 173 -16.43 -8.19 -24.91
C ARG A 173 -15.22 -7.34 -24.53
N LEU A 174 -14.23 -7.28 -25.41
CA LEU A 174 -13.12 -6.35 -25.32
C LEU A 174 -13.39 -5.18 -26.27
N GLU A 175 -13.62 -4.00 -25.71
CA GLU A 175 -13.86 -2.78 -26.46
C GLU A 175 -12.60 -1.90 -26.45
N MET A 176 -12.31 -1.29 -27.61
CA MET A 176 -11.31 -0.23 -27.75
C MET A 176 -12.07 1.06 -28.12
N PRO A 177 -12.55 1.82 -27.12
CA PRO A 177 -13.32 3.03 -27.35
C PRO A 177 -12.49 4.04 -28.15
N ASP A 178 -13.13 4.63 -29.14
CA ASP A 178 -12.56 5.76 -29.88
C ASP A 178 -12.68 7.06 -29.08
N ARG A 179 -12.15 8.14 -29.65
CA ARG A 179 -12.21 9.49 -29.07
C ARG A 179 -13.62 9.92 -28.67
N ASN A 180 -14.62 9.68 -29.53
CA ASN A 180 -15.99 10.13 -29.29
C ASN A 180 -16.60 9.37 -28.12
N LYS A 181 -16.32 8.08 -28.03
CA LYS A 181 -16.79 7.25 -26.92
C LYS A 181 -16.16 7.66 -25.60
N VAL A 182 -14.86 7.98 -25.57
CA VAL A 182 -14.19 8.51 -24.37
C VAL A 182 -14.82 9.83 -23.91
N ILE A 183 -15.13 10.73 -24.85
CA ILE A 183 -15.83 12.00 -24.54
C ILE A 183 -17.24 11.75 -23.99
N GLU A 184 -17.99 10.81 -24.57
CA GLU A 184 -19.32 10.43 -24.09
C GLU A 184 -19.26 9.87 -22.66
N ASP A 185 -18.33 8.96 -22.39
CA ASP A 185 -18.14 8.36 -21.07
C ASP A 185 -17.75 9.43 -20.04
N ALA A 186 -16.90 10.38 -20.40
CA ALA A 186 -16.56 11.53 -19.57
C ALA A 186 -17.76 12.44 -19.29
N LYS A 187 -18.59 12.74 -20.30
CA LYS A 187 -19.83 13.51 -20.13
C LYS A 187 -20.79 12.83 -19.15
N SER A 188 -20.88 11.50 -19.22
CA SER A 188 -21.73 10.75 -18.31
C SER A 188 -21.15 10.67 -16.90
N LEU A 189 -19.82 10.59 -16.75
CA LEU A 189 -19.15 10.58 -15.46
C LEU A 189 -19.26 11.95 -14.77
N ALA A 190 -18.95 13.01 -15.50
CA ALA A 190 -18.96 14.40 -15.03
C ALA A 190 -20.33 15.09 -15.26
N ALA A 191 -21.42 14.36 -15.02
CA ALA A 191 -22.77 14.88 -15.20
C ALA A 191 -23.10 15.98 -14.17
N ASP A 192 -22.61 15.86 -12.94
CA ASP A 192 -22.77 16.87 -11.89
C ASP A 192 -21.78 18.02 -12.10
N ARG A 193 -22.30 19.13 -12.65
CA ARG A 193 -21.54 20.35 -12.93
C ARG A 193 -21.30 21.23 -11.70
N SER A 194 -21.85 20.88 -10.54
CA SER A 194 -21.55 21.58 -9.28
C SER A 194 -20.16 21.20 -8.73
N LYS A 195 -19.63 20.05 -9.16
CA LYS A 195 -18.33 19.53 -8.75
C LYS A 195 -17.23 20.10 -9.64
N ARG A 196 -16.06 20.31 -9.07
CA ARG A 196 -14.85 20.57 -9.83
C ARG A 196 -14.25 19.24 -10.30
N TRP A 197 -14.04 19.09 -11.60
CA TRP A 197 -13.52 17.87 -12.20
C TRP A 197 -12.09 18.06 -12.69
N ILE A 198 -11.23 17.09 -12.39
CA ILE A 198 -9.83 17.07 -12.82
C ILE A 198 -9.54 15.71 -13.44
N PHE A 199 -9.19 15.68 -14.72
CA PHE A 199 -8.85 14.46 -15.45
C PHE A 199 -7.35 14.31 -15.61
N LEU A 200 -6.87 13.10 -15.37
CA LEU A 200 -5.46 12.73 -15.47
C LEU A 200 -5.28 11.65 -16.53
N SER A 201 -4.27 11.82 -17.38
CA SER A 201 -3.81 10.75 -18.26
C SER A 201 -2.72 9.90 -17.59
N HIS A 202 -2.35 8.79 -18.24
CA HIS A 202 -1.08 8.13 -17.96
C HIS A 202 0.10 9.04 -18.35
N PHE A 203 1.24 8.92 -17.67
CA PHE A 203 2.51 9.48 -18.15
C PHE A 203 3.01 8.76 -19.42
N ILE A 204 3.72 9.51 -20.25
CA ILE A 204 4.37 9.10 -21.49
C ILE A 204 5.89 9.27 -21.30
N VAL A 205 6.66 8.29 -21.75
CA VAL A 205 8.12 8.36 -21.77
C VAL A 205 8.55 8.74 -23.18
N ASP A 206 9.02 9.97 -23.38
CA ASP A 206 9.13 10.57 -24.71
C ASP A 206 10.14 9.88 -25.64
N ASP A 207 11.23 9.36 -25.08
CA ASP A 207 12.29 8.63 -25.79
C ASP A 207 11.90 7.19 -26.16
N ASN A 208 10.70 6.74 -25.78
CA ASN A 208 10.18 5.43 -26.12
C ASN A 208 9.13 5.53 -27.24
N HIS A 209 9.43 4.89 -28.36
CA HIS A 209 8.62 4.92 -29.58
C HIS A 209 7.88 3.60 -29.85
N GLY A 210 7.74 2.73 -28.85
CA GLY A 210 6.96 1.49 -28.99
C GLY A 210 5.45 1.75 -29.07
N ALA A 211 4.70 0.77 -29.59
CA ALA A 211 3.23 0.82 -29.73
C ALA A 211 2.50 1.24 -28.44
N ILE A 212 3.00 0.81 -27.28
CA ILE A 212 2.44 1.18 -25.97
C ILE A 212 2.49 2.71 -25.74
N MET A 213 3.59 3.38 -26.15
CA MET A 213 3.72 4.83 -26.00
C MET A 213 2.87 5.59 -27.00
N GLU A 214 2.73 5.08 -28.23
CA GLU A 214 1.80 5.64 -29.21
C GLU A 214 0.34 5.58 -28.72
N ASP A 215 -0.06 4.44 -28.14
CA ASP A 215 -1.37 4.28 -27.53
C ASP A 215 -1.57 5.24 -26.35
N ARG A 216 -0.56 5.43 -25.49
CA ARG A 216 -0.63 6.39 -24.39
C ARG A 216 -0.70 7.84 -24.85
N ARG A 217 0.06 8.22 -25.89
CA ARG A 217 -0.02 9.56 -26.50
C ARG A 217 -1.43 9.82 -27.05
N ARG A 218 -1.98 8.85 -27.80
CA ARG A 218 -3.35 8.93 -28.33
C ARG A 218 -4.38 9.03 -27.21
N LEU A 219 -4.24 8.21 -26.17
CA LEU A 219 -5.13 8.25 -25.01
C LEU A 219 -5.05 9.59 -24.27
N ALA A 220 -3.85 10.15 -24.05
CA ALA A 220 -3.69 11.45 -23.42
C ALA A 220 -4.43 12.56 -24.18
N THR A 221 -4.37 12.55 -25.51
CA THR A 221 -5.18 13.45 -26.35
C THR A 221 -6.67 13.24 -26.12
N TYR A 222 -7.16 12.00 -26.09
CA TYR A 222 -8.58 11.72 -25.85
C TYR A 222 -9.05 12.19 -24.47
N VAL A 223 -8.21 12.04 -23.44
CA VAL A 223 -8.51 12.49 -22.08
C VAL A 223 -8.55 14.02 -22.00
N GLN A 224 -7.63 14.73 -22.68
CA GLN A 224 -7.69 16.19 -22.82
C GLN A 224 -8.98 16.63 -23.52
N ASP A 225 -9.30 16.04 -24.66
CA ASP A 225 -10.52 16.38 -25.41
C ASP A 225 -11.80 16.14 -24.60
N ALA A 226 -11.80 15.06 -23.82
CA ALA A 226 -12.87 14.75 -22.88
C ALA A 226 -12.97 15.77 -21.76
N ALA A 227 -11.83 16.22 -21.21
CA ALA A 227 -11.79 17.28 -20.20
C ALA A 227 -12.38 18.58 -20.76
N ASP A 228 -11.94 19.00 -21.94
CA ASP A 228 -12.43 20.20 -22.63
C ASP A 228 -13.94 20.13 -22.86
N ALA A 229 -14.44 18.97 -23.33
CA ALA A 229 -15.86 18.76 -23.61
C ALA A 229 -16.77 18.83 -22.37
N VAL A 230 -16.23 18.63 -21.17
CA VAL A 230 -16.97 18.72 -19.90
C VAL A 230 -16.55 19.90 -19.03
N GLY A 231 -15.64 20.76 -19.51
CA GLY A 231 -15.10 21.87 -18.71
C GLY A 231 -14.33 21.40 -17.47
N ALA A 232 -13.73 20.21 -17.53
CA ALA A 232 -12.81 19.72 -16.50
C ALA A 232 -11.39 20.25 -16.75
N GLU A 233 -10.59 20.29 -15.70
CA GLU A 233 -9.15 20.51 -15.82
C GLU A 233 -8.45 19.24 -16.28
N PHE A 234 -7.34 19.38 -17.01
CA PHE A 234 -6.54 18.25 -17.47
C PHE A 234 -5.10 18.35 -17.00
N PHE A 235 -4.62 17.30 -16.34
CA PHE A 235 -3.22 17.16 -15.94
C PHE A 235 -2.57 15.94 -16.60
N ASN A 236 -1.48 16.17 -17.33
CA ASN A 236 -0.64 15.12 -17.89
C ASN A 236 0.62 14.90 -17.03
N PRO A 237 0.74 13.75 -16.33
CA PRO A 237 1.90 13.48 -15.49
C PRO A 237 3.23 13.32 -16.25
N SER A 238 3.24 13.28 -17.59
CA SER A 238 4.49 13.38 -18.38
C SER A 238 5.33 14.60 -18.03
N ARG A 239 4.70 15.70 -17.56
CA ARG A 239 5.42 16.89 -17.08
C ARG A 239 6.38 16.57 -15.94
N LEU A 240 6.08 15.57 -15.12
CA LEU A 240 6.95 15.13 -14.03
C LEU A 240 8.23 14.50 -14.58
N LEU A 241 8.12 13.67 -15.61
CA LEU A 241 9.26 13.03 -16.26
C LEU A 241 10.14 14.08 -16.94
N ALA A 242 9.52 15.04 -17.63
CA ALA A 242 10.23 16.14 -18.27
C ALA A 242 10.98 17.03 -17.26
N HIS A 243 10.43 17.23 -16.06
CA HIS A 243 11.01 18.10 -15.04
C HIS A 243 12.10 17.41 -14.21
N TYR A 244 11.83 16.20 -13.70
CA TYR A 244 12.73 15.53 -12.75
C TYR A 244 13.65 14.48 -13.40
N GLY A 245 13.38 14.07 -14.64
CA GLY A 245 14.05 12.96 -15.31
C GLY A 245 13.41 11.61 -14.99
N ARG A 246 13.30 10.74 -16.00
CA ARG A 246 12.63 9.43 -15.88
C ARG A 246 13.30 8.52 -14.84
N GLU A 247 14.61 8.62 -14.68
CA GLU A 247 15.42 7.79 -13.78
C GLU A 247 15.04 7.97 -12.32
N LYS A 248 14.59 9.18 -11.97
CA LYS A 248 14.15 9.54 -10.61
C LYS A 248 12.66 9.31 -10.40
N VAL A 249 11.86 9.53 -11.44
CA VAL A 249 10.40 9.48 -11.35
C VAL A 249 9.88 8.04 -11.41
N LEU A 250 10.49 7.20 -12.24
CA LEU A 250 9.99 5.86 -12.52
C LEU A 250 10.83 4.79 -11.83
N ARG A 251 10.16 3.72 -11.41
CA ARG A 251 10.78 2.60 -10.72
C ARG A 251 11.85 1.93 -11.57
N GLY A 252 12.80 1.28 -10.89
CA GLY A 252 13.87 0.53 -11.56
C GLY A 252 14.84 1.45 -12.31
N GLY A 253 15.07 2.65 -11.77
CA GLY A 253 15.95 3.65 -12.37
C GLY A 253 15.48 4.11 -13.75
N GLY A 254 14.17 4.31 -13.94
CA GLY A 254 13.65 4.77 -15.22
C GLY A 254 13.23 3.68 -16.20
N THR A 255 13.30 2.40 -15.83
CA THR A 255 12.99 1.28 -16.74
C THR A 255 11.54 0.81 -16.64
N ASP A 256 10.92 0.97 -15.47
CA ASP A 256 9.52 0.59 -15.26
C ASP A 256 8.59 1.70 -15.79
N ILE A 257 8.02 1.46 -16.96
CA ILE A 257 7.09 2.40 -17.59
C ILE A 257 5.67 2.36 -17.00
N TYR A 258 5.42 1.65 -15.90
CA TYR A 258 4.09 1.48 -15.31
C TYR A 258 3.95 2.12 -13.93
N GLU A 259 5.03 2.19 -13.15
CA GLU A 259 5.02 2.62 -11.76
C GLU A 259 6.01 3.76 -11.46
N TYR A 260 5.63 4.63 -10.52
CA TYR A 260 6.54 5.61 -9.94
C TYR A 260 7.55 4.93 -9.01
N ASP A 261 8.72 5.53 -8.87
CA ASP A 261 9.69 5.09 -7.86
C ASP A 261 9.17 5.34 -6.43
N TRP A 262 9.56 4.47 -5.50
CA TRP A 262 9.09 4.53 -4.11
C TRP A 262 9.43 5.86 -3.43
N ASP A 263 10.61 6.41 -3.71
CA ASP A 263 11.05 7.68 -3.13
C ASP A 263 10.33 8.88 -3.78
N PHE A 264 9.80 8.70 -4.99
CA PHE A 264 9.10 9.73 -5.74
C PHE A 264 7.58 9.77 -5.45
N ILE A 265 7.00 8.66 -4.98
CA ILE A 265 5.56 8.56 -4.65
C ILE A 265 5.07 9.67 -3.70
N PRO A 266 5.76 10.03 -2.59
CA PRO A 266 5.35 11.14 -1.73
C PRO A 266 5.22 12.47 -2.48
N ILE A 267 6.16 12.73 -3.40
CA ILE A 267 6.24 13.95 -4.20
C ILE A 267 5.03 14.02 -5.15
N VAL A 268 4.66 12.90 -5.79
CA VAL A 268 3.43 12.81 -6.59
C VAL A 268 2.21 13.13 -5.73
N GLY A 269 2.18 12.68 -4.47
CA GLY A 269 1.10 12.98 -3.54
C GLY A 269 0.96 14.48 -3.29
N GLU A 270 2.07 15.15 -2.97
CA GLU A 270 2.11 16.60 -2.77
C GLU A 270 1.66 17.36 -4.03
N ILE A 271 2.08 16.92 -5.21
CA ILE A 271 1.67 17.51 -6.48
C ILE A 271 0.16 17.36 -6.69
N ILE A 272 -0.41 16.18 -6.41
CA ILE A 272 -1.86 15.96 -6.48
C ILE A 272 -2.59 16.92 -5.52
N LEU A 273 -2.09 17.09 -4.29
CA LEU A 273 -2.67 18.05 -3.35
C LEU A 273 -2.59 19.49 -3.85
N ASN A 274 -1.48 19.89 -4.48
CA ASN A 274 -1.32 21.22 -5.05
C ASN A 274 -2.28 21.46 -6.23
N ILE A 275 -2.43 20.48 -7.13
CA ILE A 275 -3.41 20.53 -8.23
C ILE A 275 -4.82 20.73 -7.68
N VAL A 276 -5.18 19.97 -6.64
CA VAL A 276 -6.50 20.08 -6.01
C VAL A 276 -6.67 21.43 -5.29
N ARG A 277 -5.63 21.98 -4.67
CA ARG A 277 -5.73 23.28 -3.97
C ARG A 277 -5.77 24.49 -4.90
N GLN A 278 -4.99 24.46 -5.98
CA GLN A 278 -4.64 25.66 -6.74
C GLN A 278 -5.15 25.65 -8.19
N GLY A 279 -5.48 24.49 -8.76
CA GLY A 279 -5.70 24.40 -10.20
C GLY A 279 -4.62 23.62 -10.92
N VAL A 280 -4.94 23.13 -12.11
CA VAL A 280 -3.98 22.75 -13.13
C VAL A 280 -3.63 24.00 -13.95
N GLY A 281 -2.43 24.54 -13.75
CA GLY A 281 -1.97 25.75 -14.43
C GLY A 281 -0.49 25.67 -14.86
N ALA A 282 -0.05 26.63 -15.66
CA ALA A 282 1.37 26.78 -16.02
C ALA A 282 2.25 27.07 -14.79
N ASP A 283 1.67 27.71 -13.77
CA ASP A 283 2.34 28.05 -12.51
C ASP A 283 2.26 26.93 -11.46
N LEU A 284 1.89 25.69 -11.86
CA LEU A 284 1.93 24.55 -10.95
C LEU A 284 3.36 24.38 -10.44
N THR A 285 3.58 24.79 -9.18
CA THR A 285 4.88 24.76 -8.56
C THR A 285 5.22 23.32 -8.22
N LEU A 286 6.19 22.77 -8.93
CA LEU A 286 6.70 21.42 -8.69
C LEU A 286 7.67 21.46 -7.49
N PRO A 287 7.47 20.62 -6.46
CA PRO A 287 8.34 20.60 -5.27
C PRO A 287 9.78 20.19 -5.65
N PRO A 288 10.82 20.71 -4.98
CA PRO A 288 12.19 20.25 -5.22
C PRO A 288 12.35 18.78 -4.82
N LEU A 289 13.34 18.09 -5.41
CA LEU A 289 13.67 16.73 -4.99
C LEU A 289 14.24 16.71 -3.56
N PRO A 290 13.98 15.64 -2.79
CA PRO A 290 14.65 15.41 -1.52
C PRO A 290 16.18 15.42 -1.73
N GLY A 291 16.85 16.44 -1.19
CA GLY A 291 18.30 16.64 -1.30
C GLY A 291 18.74 17.88 -2.09
N ASP A 292 17.87 18.46 -2.94
CA ASP A 292 18.19 19.67 -3.72
C ASP A 292 17.88 20.98 -2.97
N SER A 293 17.12 20.92 -1.87
CA SER A 293 16.72 22.08 -1.09
C SER A 293 17.20 22.00 0.37
N GLN A 294 17.95 23.02 0.82
CA GLN A 294 18.31 23.24 2.23
C GLN A 294 17.12 23.75 3.10
N THR A 295 15.88 23.65 2.62
CA THR A 295 14.69 24.15 3.34
C THR A 295 14.22 23.13 4.39
N PRO A 296 13.94 23.57 5.63
CA PRO A 296 13.61 22.68 6.73
C PRO A 296 12.19 22.14 6.63
N ARG A 297 12.02 20.82 6.84
CA ARG A 297 10.72 20.22 7.15
C ARG A 297 10.21 20.81 8.46
N LEU A 298 8.93 21.17 8.50
CA LEU A 298 8.21 21.72 9.66
C LEU A 298 8.37 20.78 10.87
N THR A 299 9.26 21.13 11.80
CA THR A 299 9.39 20.49 13.11
C THR A 299 8.66 21.35 14.14
N SER A 300 7.66 20.76 14.81
CA SER A 300 7.10 21.35 16.04
C SER A 300 8.08 21.14 17.20
N PRO A 301 8.28 22.11 18.11
CA PRO A 301 9.31 22.01 19.14
C PRO A 301 8.85 21.10 20.29
N ARG A 302 9.67 20.09 20.60
CA ARG A 302 9.46 19.13 21.70
C ARG A 302 10.61 19.20 22.70
N ALA A 303 10.28 19.13 23.98
CA ALA A 303 11.24 19.11 25.10
C ALA A 303 11.99 17.77 25.19
N GLN A 304 13.25 17.82 25.68
CA GLN A 304 14.30 16.84 25.41
C GLN A 304 14.32 15.58 26.32
N PRO A 305 14.49 14.38 25.75
CA PRO A 305 15.14 13.25 26.40
C PRO A 305 16.68 13.44 26.40
N ASP A 306 17.39 12.61 27.18
CA ASP A 306 18.84 12.68 27.42
C ASP A 306 19.64 13.14 26.16
N PRO A 307 20.30 14.31 26.20
CA PRO A 307 20.82 15.02 25.02
C PRO A 307 21.90 14.27 24.21
N LYS A 308 22.26 13.04 24.60
CA LYS A 308 23.27 12.21 23.90
C LYS A 308 22.71 11.05 23.08
N SER A 309 21.44 10.64 23.21
CA SER A 309 20.90 9.50 22.45
C SER A 309 20.53 9.88 21.01
N GLY A 310 20.07 11.11 20.77
CA GLY A 310 19.71 11.58 19.43
C GLY A 310 18.35 11.10 18.91
N GLY A 311 17.66 10.24 19.67
CA GLY A 311 16.36 9.68 19.31
C GLY A 311 16.41 8.60 18.23
N ILE A 312 15.25 7.95 18.04
CA ILE A 312 15.05 6.84 17.10
C ILE A 312 15.43 7.21 15.66
N GLU A 313 15.19 8.44 15.22
CA GLU A 313 15.53 8.90 13.87
C GLU A 313 17.05 8.96 13.65
N GLN A 314 17.82 9.45 14.62
CA GLN A 314 19.28 9.43 14.52
C GLN A 314 19.84 8.02 14.67
N ALA A 315 19.22 7.19 15.51
CA ALA A 315 19.55 5.78 15.62
C ALA A 315 19.32 5.06 14.27
N ALA A 316 18.21 5.33 13.60
CA ALA A 316 17.84 4.80 12.29
C ALA A 316 18.84 5.18 11.20
N GLU A 317 19.21 6.45 11.10
CA GLU A 317 20.20 6.94 10.14
C GLU A 317 21.56 6.23 10.32
N ARG A 318 22.00 6.07 11.57
CA ARG A 318 23.26 5.38 11.91
C ARG A 318 23.20 3.89 11.58
N ILE A 319 22.11 3.22 11.94
CA ILE A 319 21.89 1.81 11.63
C ILE A 319 21.84 1.62 10.12
N ASN A 320 21.14 2.48 9.38
CA ASN A 320 21.02 2.36 7.93
C ASN A 320 22.38 2.40 7.26
N LYS A 321 23.19 3.43 7.54
CA LYS A 321 24.55 3.58 7.00
C LYS A 321 25.41 2.35 7.27
N LEU A 322 25.36 1.83 8.50
CA LEU A 322 26.14 0.67 8.91
C LEU A 322 25.66 -0.62 8.22
N LEU A 323 24.36 -0.89 8.26
CA LEU A 323 23.77 -2.11 7.71
C LEU A 323 23.88 -2.14 6.19
N VAL A 324 23.75 -1.01 5.50
CA VAL A 324 23.98 -0.93 4.04
C VAL A 324 25.39 -1.35 3.71
N ARG A 325 26.41 -0.81 4.41
CA ARG A 325 27.80 -1.23 4.17
C ARG A 325 28.01 -2.72 4.48
N LEU A 326 27.58 -3.15 5.66
CA LEU A 326 27.74 -4.52 6.14
C LEU A 326 27.08 -5.53 5.19
N HIS A 327 25.85 -5.27 4.75
CA HIS A 327 25.10 -6.18 3.91
C HIS A 327 25.58 -6.16 2.47
N ASN A 328 26.13 -5.06 1.95
CA ASN A 328 26.85 -5.05 0.68
C ASN A 328 28.07 -5.97 0.72
N ASP A 329 28.86 -5.91 1.78
CA ASP A 329 30.02 -6.80 1.96
C ASP A 329 29.58 -8.26 2.08
N ARG A 330 28.51 -8.55 2.85
CA ARG A 330 27.93 -9.90 2.93
C ARG A 330 27.41 -10.38 1.58
N LEU A 331 26.70 -9.55 0.83
CA LEU A 331 26.18 -9.91 -0.49
C LEU A 331 27.32 -10.27 -1.45
N LYS A 332 28.37 -9.46 -1.48
CA LYS A 332 29.56 -9.68 -2.30
C LYS A 332 30.27 -11.00 -1.95
N ASN A 333 30.44 -11.28 -0.66
CA ASN A 333 31.26 -12.41 -0.21
C ASN A 333 30.49 -13.73 -0.11
N LEU A 334 29.20 -13.68 0.23
CA LEU A 334 28.38 -14.87 0.49
C LEU A 334 27.40 -15.19 -0.64
N GLY A 335 27.18 -14.22 -1.56
CA GLY A 335 26.11 -14.28 -2.55
C GLY A 335 24.72 -14.08 -1.95
N LEU A 336 23.72 -13.90 -2.82
CA LEU A 336 22.35 -13.59 -2.41
C LEU A 336 21.78 -14.63 -1.43
N LYS A 337 21.86 -15.91 -1.80
CA LYS A 337 21.29 -17.04 -1.05
C LYS A 337 21.78 -17.13 0.40
N ASN A 338 23.07 -16.89 0.65
CA ASN A 338 23.67 -17.08 1.97
C ASN A 338 23.86 -15.78 2.75
N SER A 339 23.67 -14.62 2.11
CA SER A 339 23.79 -13.32 2.79
C SER A 339 22.68 -13.04 3.80
N GLY A 340 21.55 -13.73 3.68
CA GLY A 340 20.28 -13.42 4.36
C GLY A 340 19.42 -12.39 3.62
N LEU A 341 19.98 -11.78 2.56
CA LEU A 341 19.28 -10.84 1.70
C LEU A 341 18.52 -11.66 0.66
N HIS A 342 17.19 -11.73 0.79
CA HIS A 342 16.34 -12.19 -0.30
C HIS A 342 16.16 -11.04 -1.31
N ASP A 343 15.44 -11.28 -2.40
CA ASP A 343 15.24 -10.28 -3.47
C ASP A 343 14.78 -8.91 -2.93
N HIS A 344 13.81 -8.90 -2.02
CA HIS A 344 13.33 -7.65 -1.41
C HIS A 344 14.42 -6.86 -0.66
N PHE A 345 15.26 -7.53 0.13
CA PHE A 345 16.33 -6.85 0.87
C PHE A 345 17.50 -6.46 -0.02
N LYS A 346 17.74 -7.19 -1.11
CA LYS A 346 18.70 -6.77 -2.13
C LYS A 346 18.26 -5.46 -2.78
N THR A 347 16.98 -5.32 -3.14
CA THR A 347 16.45 -4.07 -3.71
C THR A 347 16.61 -2.89 -2.74
N LEU A 348 16.28 -3.09 -1.46
CA LEU A 348 16.48 -2.08 -0.41
C LEU A 348 17.96 -1.69 -0.25
N LEU A 349 18.86 -2.67 -0.32
CA LEU A 349 20.29 -2.47 -0.23
C LEU A 349 20.85 -1.70 -1.44
N GLU A 350 20.39 -2.02 -2.65
CA GLU A 350 20.73 -1.31 -3.89
C GLU A 350 20.27 0.15 -3.87
N ALA A 351 19.14 0.43 -3.20
CA ALA A 351 18.66 1.78 -2.94
C ALA A 351 19.41 2.50 -1.80
N GLY A 352 20.36 1.84 -1.13
CA GLY A 352 21.07 2.41 0.02
C GLY A 352 20.17 2.59 1.26
N GLN A 353 19.06 1.87 1.35
CA GLN A 353 18.07 2.04 2.41
C GLN A 353 17.56 0.69 2.94
N VAL A 354 18.25 0.18 3.96
CA VAL A 354 17.85 -1.03 4.71
C VAL A 354 16.83 -0.70 5.81
N VAL A 355 16.90 0.49 6.41
CA VAL A 355 15.95 0.95 7.45
C VAL A 355 14.78 1.66 6.78
N ARG A 356 13.58 1.10 6.92
CA ARG A 356 12.37 1.65 6.28
C ARG A 356 11.68 2.66 7.19
N PRO A 357 10.88 3.60 6.64
CA PRO A 357 10.06 4.51 7.45
C PRO A 357 9.21 3.79 8.50
N ARG A 358 8.65 2.63 8.14
CA ARG A 358 7.88 1.78 9.06
C ARG A 358 8.69 1.25 10.24
N ASP A 359 9.97 0.93 10.05
CA ASP A 359 10.82 0.44 11.13
C ASP A 359 11.12 1.58 12.14
N ILE A 360 11.29 2.82 11.64
CA ILE A 360 11.47 4.03 12.45
C ILE A 360 10.20 4.31 13.26
N GLU A 361 9.04 4.26 12.62
CA GLU A 361 7.75 4.44 13.28
C GLU A 361 7.54 3.44 14.41
N VAL A 362 7.80 2.16 14.16
CA VAL A 362 7.71 1.10 15.18
C VAL A 362 8.68 1.36 16.33
N GLY A 363 9.94 1.71 16.03
CA GLY A 363 10.93 2.07 17.05
C GLY A 363 10.46 3.24 17.93
N ARG A 364 9.90 4.28 17.31
CA ARG A 364 9.38 5.49 17.97
C ARG A 364 8.19 5.18 18.87
N LEU A 365 7.23 4.39 18.38
CA LEU A 365 6.09 3.94 19.18
C LEU A 365 6.56 3.20 20.43
N LEU A 366 7.50 2.25 20.27
CA LEU A 366 7.99 1.42 21.36
C LEU A 366 8.86 2.19 22.37
N ALA A 367 9.65 3.15 21.91
CA ALA A 367 10.53 3.94 22.78
C ALA A 367 9.79 5.08 23.51
N ASP A 368 8.84 5.74 22.82
CA ASP A 368 8.33 7.04 23.26
C ASP A 368 6.84 7.06 23.62
N GLU A 369 6.01 6.25 22.96
CA GLU A 369 4.54 6.37 23.06
C GLU A 369 3.89 5.27 23.87
N LEU A 370 4.34 4.04 23.68
CA LEU A 370 3.77 2.86 24.31
C LEU A 370 4.32 2.68 25.74
N PRO A 371 3.62 1.92 26.59
CA PRO A 371 4.14 1.54 27.90
C PRO A 371 5.48 0.83 27.78
N LEU A 372 6.36 1.04 28.76
CA LEU A 372 7.65 0.36 28.79
C LEU A 372 7.48 -1.09 29.26
N TYR A 373 8.05 -2.02 28.49
CA TYR A 373 8.14 -3.43 28.84
C TYR A 373 9.57 -3.78 29.23
N ALA A 374 9.73 -4.79 30.10
CA ALA A 374 11.04 -5.26 30.51
C ALA A 374 11.81 -5.88 29.34
N ASN A 375 11.07 -6.55 28.44
CA ASN A 375 11.61 -7.17 27.23
C ASN A 375 10.69 -6.91 26.03
N TYR A 376 11.31 -6.89 24.85
CA TYR A 376 10.61 -6.84 23.57
C TYR A 376 10.96 -8.07 22.75
N THR A 377 9.98 -8.74 22.15
CA THR A 377 10.22 -9.88 21.27
C THR A 377 9.77 -9.54 19.86
N VAL A 378 10.69 -9.45 18.91
CA VAL A 378 10.39 -9.09 17.51
C VAL A 378 10.32 -10.35 16.67
N LEU A 379 9.13 -10.70 16.18
CA LEU A 379 8.91 -11.86 15.33
C LEU A 379 9.31 -11.57 13.89
N LYS A 380 9.91 -12.55 13.20
CA LYS A 380 10.42 -12.42 11.83
C LYS A 380 11.26 -11.15 11.66
N ALA A 381 12.27 -11.02 12.52
CA ALA A 381 13.08 -9.81 12.66
C ALA A 381 13.83 -9.40 11.37
N GLY A 382 13.91 -10.25 10.34
CA GLY A 382 14.48 -9.90 9.06
C GLY A 382 15.99 -9.67 9.19
N LEU A 383 16.42 -8.43 8.96
CA LEU A 383 17.81 -8.01 9.18
C LEU A 383 18.06 -7.42 10.58
N GLY A 384 17.07 -7.46 11.47
CA GLY A 384 17.20 -7.06 12.87
C GLY A 384 17.09 -5.56 13.11
N VAL A 385 16.54 -4.79 12.17
CA VAL A 385 16.47 -3.33 12.25
C VAL A 385 15.77 -2.85 13.52
N VAL A 386 14.55 -3.33 13.80
CA VAL A 386 13.79 -2.92 15.01
C VAL A 386 14.52 -3.33 16.30
N PRO A 387 14.98 -4.59 16.49
CA PRO A 387 15.79 -4.95 17.66
C PRO A 387 17.02 -4.05 17.88
N LEU A 388 17.73 -3.68 16.80
CA LEU A 388 18.90 -2.81 16.87
C LEU A 388 18.54 -1.37 17.25
N LEU A 389 17.43 -0.83 16.73
CA LEU A 389 16.88 0.48 17.13
C LEU A 389 16.58 0.50 18.63
N LEU A 390 15.86 -0.51 19.13
CA LEU A 390 15.52 -0.64 20.55
C LEU A 390 16.78 -0.74 21.41
N ALA A 391 17.79 -1.48 20.96
CA ALA A 391 19.04 -1.60 21.70
C ALA A 391 19.84 -0.30 21.79
N LEU A 392 19.79 0.56 20.76
CA LEU A 392 20.41 1.88 20.80
C LEU A 392 19.71 2.81 21.81
N GLU A 393 18.40 2.64 22.00
CA GLU A 393 17.62 3.29 23.07
C GLU A 393 17.75 2.58 24.42
N GLY A 394 18.63 1.58 24.54
CA GLY A 394 18.93 0.87 25.78
C GLY A 394 17.90 -0.18 26.19
N LEU A 395 16.90 -0.44 25.35
CA LEU A 395 15.86 -1.44 25.57
C LEU A 395 16.38 -2.85 25.23
N LYS A 396 15.91 -3.86 25.97
CA LYS A 396 16.28 -5.26 25.75
C LYS A 396 15.32 -5.90 24.75
N SER A 397 15.83 -6.56 23.73
CA SER A 397 15.02 -7.26 22.75
C SER A 397 15.52 -8.65 22.41
N THR A 398 14.59 -9.52 22.01
CA THR A 398 14.85 -10.81 21.37
C THR A 398 14.40 -10.73 19.92
N ALA A 399 15.31 -10.96 18.99
CA ALA A 399 15.06 -11.04 17.56
C ALA A 399 14.83 -12.52 17.17
N LEU A 400 13.60 -12.86 16.78
CA LEU A 400 13.25 -14.20 16.29
C LEU A 400 13.24 -14.24 14.78
N GLU A 401 13.97 -15.17 14.19
CA GLU A 401 14.03 -15.35 12.75
C GLU A 401 14.18 -16.83 12.38
N VAL A 402 13.47 -17.27 11.34
CA VAL A 402 13.46 -18.68 10.90
C VAL A 402 14.61 -18.98 9.94
N SER A 403 15.11 -17.96 9.25
CA SER A 403 16.21 -18.09 8.30
C SER A 403 17.57 -18.01 9.00
N GLY A 404 18.31 -19.12 9.01
CA GLY A 404 19.69 -19.18 9.52
C GLY A 404 20.60 -18.09 8.93
N PRO A 405 20.64 -17.88 7.61
CA PRO A 405 21.41 -16.79 7.00
C PRO A 405 21.03 -15.38 7.49
N ARG A 406 19.76 -15.15 7.84
CA ARG A 406 19.33 -13.87 8.43
C ARG A 406 19.72 -13.76 9.90
N VAL A 407 19.65 -14.83 10.66
CA VAL A 407 20.15 -14.87 12.05
C VAL A 407 21.63 -14.49 12.08
N GLU A 408 22.44 -15.02 11.16
CA GLU A 408 23.83 -14.60 10.98
C GLU A 408 23.96 -13.13 10.59
N ALA A 409 23.07 -12.61 9.73
CA ALA A 409 23.05 -11.22 9.32
C ALA A 409 22.73 -10.27 10.49
N ILE A 410 21.76 -10.63 11.35
CA ILE A 410 21.41 -9.91 12.57
C ILE A 410 22.61 -9.89 13.52
N ASN A 411 23.23 -11.05 13.77
CA ASN A 411 24.41 -11.16 14.64
C ASN A 411 25.57 -10.30 14.12
N ALA A 412 25.81 -10.30 12.81
CA ALA A 412 26.82 -9.44 12.20
C ALA A 412 26.48 -7.94 12.41
N GLY A 413 25.21 -7.55 12.30
CA GLY A 413 24.74 -6.20 12.61
C GLY A 413 24.98 -5.80 14.06
N ILE A 414 24.67 -6.68 15.01
CA ILE A 414 24.93 -6.49 16.44
C ILE A 414 26.43 -6.29 16.68
N SER A 415 27.28 -7.17 16.14
CA SER A 415 28.73 -7.05 16.27
C SER A 415 29.27 -5.73 15.69
N ALA A 416 28.78 -5.34 14.52
CA ALA A 416 29.20 -4.09 13.87
C ALA A 416 28.81 -2.85 14.68
N ILE A 417 27.61 -2.82 15.27
CA ILE A 417 27.17 -1.70 16.12
C ILE A 417 27.97 -1.67 17.42
N ALA A 418 28.20 -2.83 18.04
CA ALA A 418 28.92 -2.96 19.31
C ALA A 418 30.33 -2.34 19.29
N VAL A 419 31.00 -2.31 18.14
CA VAL A 419 32.30 -1.63 17.94
C VAL A 419 32.20 -0.14 18.24
N THR A 420 31.09 0.50 17.86
CA THR A 420 30.88 1.94 18.01
C THR A 420 30.05 2.30 19.26
N ARG A 421 29.25 1.35 19.76
CA ARG A 421 28.28 1.55 20.85
C ARG A 421 28.28 0.34 21.78
N LYS A 422 29.16 0.35 22.78
CA LYS A 422 29.30 -0.74 23.76
C LYS A 422 28.01 -1.03 24.54
N ASN A 423 27.11 -0.06 24.68
CA ASN A 423 25.84 -0.20 25.38
C ASN A 423 24.83 -1.12 24.67
N VAL A 424 25.07 -1.48 23.41
CA VAL A 424 24.26 -2.45 22.65
C VAL A 424 24.61 -3.90 23.00
N VAL A 425 25.81 -4.15 23.54
CA VAL A 425 26.25 -5.50 23.91
C VAL A 425 25.32 -6.09 24.97
N GLY A 426 24.76 -7.27 24.67
CA GLY A 426 23.82 -7.96 25.55
C GLY A 426 22.39 -7.38 25.57
N LYS A 427 22.09 -6.39 24.72
CA LYS A 427 20.73 -5.83 24.59
C LYS A 427 19.88 -6.53 23.55
N VAL A 428 20.49 -7.16 22.55
CA VAL A 428 19.78 -7.98 21.56
C VAL A 428 20.18 -9.43 21.72
N ARG A 429 19.20 -10.29 21.98
CA ARG A 429 19.31 -11.75 21.87
C ARG A 429 18.78 -12.17 20.51
N VAL A 430 19.41 -13.13 19.84
CA VAL A 430 18.93 -13.65 18.55
C VAL A 430 18.60 -15.13 18.71
N GLU A 431 17.42 -15.52 18.27
CA GLU A 431 16.93 -16.89 18.35
C GLU A 431 16.42 -17.37 17.00
N ILE A 432 16.68 -18.65 16.70
CA ILE A 432 16.16 -19.31 15.51
C ILE A 432 14.78 -19.87 15.84
N GLY A 433 13.73 -19.33 15.21
CA GLY A 433 12.38 -19.77 15.48
C GLY A 433 11.32 -18.84 14.92
N LEU A 434 10.09 -19.36 14.87
CA LEU A 434 8.92 -18.58 14.46
C LEU A 434 8.32 -17.81 15.64
N LEU A 435 8.26 -18.47 16.80
CA LEU A 435 7.72 -18.00 18.07
C LEU A 435 8.62 -18.53 19.19
N PRO A 436 8.73 -17.82 20.32
CA PRO A 436 9.54 -18.29 21.44
C PRO A 436 8.82 -19.42 22.18
N GLU A 437 9.60 -20.32 22.78
CA GLU A 437 9.06 -21.38 23.65
C GLU A 437 8.44 -20.81 24.94
N THR A 438 9.03 -19.73 25.46
CA THR A 438 8.58 -19.03 26.67
C THR A 438 8.73 -17.52 26.52
N ALA A 439 7.82 -16.75 27.13
CA ALA A 439 8.02 -15.33 27.35
C ALA A 439 9.24 -15.13 28.25
N GLY A 440 10.05 -14.12 27.97
CA GLY A 440 11.20 -13.79 28.82
C GLY A 440 10.79 -13.38 30.23
N ASP A 441 11.75 -13.28 31.14
CA ASP A 441 11.49 -12.90 32.53
C ASP A 441 10.90 -11.48 32.63
N GLY A 442 9.68 -11.38 33.14
CA GLY A 442 8.97 -10.11 33.35
C GLY A 442 8.12 -9.65 32.17
N PRO A 443 7.48 -8.46 32.29
CA PRO A 443 6.53 -7.98 31.30
C PRO A 443 7.14 -7.89 29.91
N THR A 444 6.55 -8.60 28.94
CA THR A 444 7.09 -8.72 27.57
C THR A 444 6.08 -8.28 26.52
N LEU A 445 6.51 -7.39 25.62
CA LEU A 445 5.76 -6.98 24.45
C LEU A 445 6.25 -7.72 23.21
N CYS A 446 5.34 -8.37 22.48
CA CYS A 446 5.61 -8.98 21.19
C CYS A 446 5.36 -7.97 20.05
N VAL A 447 6.37 -7.77 19.19
CA VAL A 447 6.30 -6.92 17.99
C VAL A 447 6.20 -7.84 16.78
N ALA A 448 5.05 -7.84 16.11
CA ALA A 448 4.75 -8.71 14.98
C ALA A 448 4.30 -7.90 13.75
N VAL A 449 5.00 -6.78 13.49
CA VAL A 449 4.75 -5.91 12.34
C VAL A 449 5.36 -6.56 11.09
N GLY A 450 4.51 -6.96 10.14
CA GLY A 450 4.91 -7.73 8.95
C GLY A 450 4.98 -9.25 9.15
N TYR A 451 4.43 -9.75 10.25
CA TYR A 451 4.34 -11.20 10.49
C TYR A 451 3.22 -11.83 9.65
N VAL A 452 3.59 -12.37 8.48
CA VAL A 452 2.69 -13.16 7.61
C VAL A 452 3.06 -14.64 7.75
N SER A 453 2.16 -15.48 8.27
CA SER A 453 2.29 -16.93 8.18
C SER A 453 1.81 -17.41 6.80
N ARG A 454 2.35 -18.53 6.32
CA ARG A 454 1.92 -19.14 5.04
C ARG A 454 1.17 -20.46 5.23
N GLY A 455 0.95 -20.90 6.48
CA GLY A 455 0.30 -22.18 6.73
C GLY A 455 -1.21 -22.13 6.90
N ALA A 456 -1.78 -23.33 7.02
CA ALA A 456 -3.21 -23.59 7.14
C ALA A 456 -3.81 -23.10 8.47
N GLU A 457 -5.14 -23.16 8.58
CA GLU A 457 -5.92 -22.74 9.77
C GLU A 457 -5.42 -23.35 11.10
N LEU A 458 -4.94 -24.60 11.09
CA LEU A 458 -4.33 -25.25 12.26
C LEU A 458 -3.07 -24.54 12.79
N GLU A 459 -2.33 -23.80 11.96
CA GLU A 459 -1.21 -22.98 12.42
C GLU A 459 -1.67 -21.69 13.10
N ARG A 460 -2.86 -21.17 12.75
CA ARG A 460 -3.41 -19.94 13.33
C ARG A 460 -3.68 -20.11 14.81
N GLU A 461 -4.42 -21.14 15.20
CA GLU A 461 -4.78 -21.39 16.60
C GLU A 461 -3.53 -21.56 17.46
N ARG A 462 -2.59 -22.38 17.00
CA ARG A 462 -1.30 -22.57 17.67
C ARG A 462 -0.53 -21.26 17.85
N VAL A 463 -0.51 -20.40 16.82
CA VAL A 463 0.16 -19.09 16.91
C VAL A 463 -0.55 -18.20 17.92
N LEU A 464 -1.89 -18.15 17.91
CA LEU A 464 -2.67 -17.36 18.87
C LEU A 464 -2.47 -17.85 20.31
N ASP A 465 -2.48 -19.15 20.55
CA ASP A 465 -2.19 -19.75 21.86
C ASP A 465 -0.79 -19.37 22.34
N GLN A 466 0.20 -19.44 21.45
CA GLN A 466 1.55 -19.02 21.79
C GLN A 466 1.67 -17.50 21.98
N LEU A 467 0.84 -16.68 21.35
CA LEU A 467 0.83 -15.24 21.59
C LEU A 467 0.19 -14.90 22.93
N ALA A 468 -0.69 -15.76 23.45
CA ALA A 468 -1.30 -15.61 24.75
C ALA A 468 -0.27 -15.66 25.91
N GLN A 469 1.00 -15.98 25.67
CA GLN A 469 2.04 -15.88 26.70
C GLN A 469 2.56 -14.45 26.92
N PHE A 470 2.35 -13.52 25.97
CA PHE A 470 2.84 -12.14 26.07
C PHE A 470 1.88 -11.24 26.87
N ASP A 471 2.39 -10.14 27.42
CA ASP A 471 1.59 -9.14 28.15
C ASP A 471 0.95 -8.11 27.21
N ALA A 472 1.61 -7.87 26.08
CA ALA A 472 1.10 -7.03 25.01
C ALA A 472 1.64 -7.44 23.64
N LEU A 473 0.91 -7.02 22.61
CA LEU A 473 1.27 -7.15 21.20
C LEU A 473 1.26 -5.79 20.53
N LEU A 474 2.18 -5.58 19.59
CA LEU A 474 2.12 -4.55 18.57
C LEU A 474 2.12 -5.23 17.20
N ILE A 475 1.00 -5.12 16.48
CA ILE A 475 0.78 -5.86 15.23
C ILE A 475 0.31 -4.94 14.10
N GLU A 476 0.48 -5.39 12.86
CA GLU A 476 -0.14 -4.77 11.68
C GLU A 476 -1.39 -5.58 11.27
N PRO A 477 -2.62 -5.11 11.58
CA PRO A 477 -3.84 -5.89 11.38
C PRO A 477 -4.04 -6.38 9.96
N ARG A 478 -3.56 -5.64 8.96
CA ARG A 478 -3.71 -5.97 7.54
C ARG A 478 -2.88 -7.17 7.11
N THR A 479 -1.75 -7.44 7.77
CA THR A 479 -0.79 -8.47 7.34
C THR A 479 -0.57 -9.54 8.41
N PHE A 480 -1.11 -9.35 9.61
CA PHE A 480 -0.91 -10.25 10.73
C PHE A 480 -1.52 -11.64 10.47
N LEU A 481 -0.65 -12.65 10.48
CA LEU A 481 -0.87 -14.04 10.10
C LEU A 481 -1.16 -14.24 8.60
N TRP A 482 -1.99 -13.41 7.97
CA TRP A 482 -2.20 -13.38 6.51
C TRP A 482 -2.73 -12.00 6.09
N HIS A 483 -2.92 -11.80 4.78
CA HIS A 483 -3.53 -10.59 4.26
C HIS A 483 -5.03 -10.55 4.58
N ARG A 484 -5.43 -9.57 5.39
CA ARG A 484 -6.80 -9.40 5.90
C ARG A 484 -7.52 -8.25 5.23
N ASN A 485 -8.79 -8.45 4.90
CA ASN A 485 -9.72 -7.38 4.54
C ASN A 485 -10.24 -6.69 5.83
N ALA A 486 -11.13 -5.70 5.71
CA ALA A 486 -11.63 -4.95 6.88
C ALA A 486 -12.53 -5.78 7.82
N VAL A 487 -13.30 -6.74 7.29
CA VAL A 487 -14.12 -7.67 8.09
C VAL A 487 -13.19 -8.59 8.88
N ASP A 488 -12.21 -9.20 8.22
CA ASP A 488 -11.25 -10.09 8.88
C ASP A 488 -10.41 -9.36 9.97
N GLN A 489 -10.29 -8.04 9.88
CA GLN A 489 -9.64 -7.22 10.92
C GLN A 489 -10.51 -7.02 12.16
N ALA A 490 -11.85 -7.01 12.01
CA ALA A 490 -12.76 -7.01 13.16
C ALA A 490 -12.69 -8.35 13.88
N ASP A 491 -12.72 -9.46 13.14
CA ASP A 491 -12.60 -10.82 13.69
C ASP A 491 -11.28 -11.00 14.46
N LEU A 492 -10.17 -10.44 13.94
CA LEU A 492 -8.88 -10.44 14.63
C LEU A 492 -8.96 -9.79 16.03
N ARG A 493 -9.72 -8.71 16.18
CA ARG A 493 -9.84 -8.04 17.49
C ARG A 493 -10.57 -8.93 18.49
N ASP A 494 -11.60 -9.64 18.04
CA ASP A 494 -12.35 -10.55 18.90
C ASP A 494 -11.54 -11.80 19.25
N GLU A 495 -10.74 -12.33 18.32
CA GLU A 495 -9.74 -13.37 18.59
C GLU A 495 -8.72 -12.93 19.65
N LEU A 496 -8.16 -11.73 19.50
CA LEU A 496 -7.19 -11.19 20.47
C LEU A 496 -7.80 -11.04 21.87
N ARG A 497 -9.07 -10.61 21.96
CA ARG A 497 -9.81 -10.60 23.23
C ARG A 497 -10.02 -12.00 23.78
N GLY A 498 -10.33 -12.96 22.90
CA GLY A 498 -10.51 -14.37 23.26
C GLY A 498 -9.28 -14.99 23.91
N ILE A 499 -8.08 -14.60 23.48
CA ILE A 499 -6.80 -15.01 24.10
C ILE A 499 -6.30 -14.07 25.21
N GLY A 500 -7.16 -13.16 25.70
CA GLY A 500 -6.96 -12.38 26.92
C GLY A 500 -6.49 -10.93 26.73
N PHE A 501 -6.29 -10.44 25.50
CA PHE A 501 -5.95 -9.04 25.26
C PHE A 501 -7.19 -8.14 25.36
N ALA A 502 -7.55 -7.76 26.58
CA ALA A 502 -8.76 -6.98 26.87
C ALA A 502 -8.73 -5.55 26.32
N HIS A 503 -7.54 -4.96 26.13
CA HIS A 503 -7.38 -3.57 25.73
C HIS A 503 -6.75 -3.48 24.34
N LEU A 504 -7.50 -2.94 23.39
CA LEU A 504 -7.10 -2.81 21.99
C LEU A 504 -7.17 -1.34 21.58
N SER A 505 -6.07 -0.80 21.06
CA SER A 505 -5.98 0.59 20.60
C SER A 505 -5.21 0.68 19.30
N GLU A 506 -5.73 1.44 18.34
CA GLU A 506 -4.95 1.80 17.16
C GLU A 506 -3.88 2.82 17.55
N VAL A 507 -2.67 2.60 17.05
CA VAL A 507 -1.50 3.45 17.31
C VAL A 507 -0.73 3.64 16.00
N GLY A 508 -0.08 4.79 15.85
CA GLY A 508 0.61 5.14 14.62
C GLY A 508 -0.28 5.02 13.37
N ASP A 509 0.34 4.74 12.23
CA ASP A 509 -0.33 4.52 10.96
C ASP A 509 -0.86 3.09 10.84
N GLY A 510 -2.00 2.85 11.49
CA GLY A 510 -2.77 1.63 11.34
C GLY A 510 -2.14 0.40 11.98
N LEU A 511 -1.29 0.57 13.00
CA LEU A 511 -0.87 -0.51 13.88
C LEU A 511 -1.91 -0.71 14.99
N LEU A 512 -2.01 -1.94 15.49
CA LEU A 512 -2.85 -2.27 16.62
C LEU A 512 -1.97 -2.65 17.80
N PHE A 513 -2.12 -1.90 18.89
CA PHE A 513 -1.57 -2.25 20.19
C PHE A 513 -2.65 -3.00 20.98
N ALA A 514 -2.30 -4.19 21.46
CA ALA A 514 -3.16 -5.08 22.22
C ALA A 514 -2.51 -5.39 23.57
N SER A 515 -3.18 -5.17 24.69
CA SER A 515 -2.65 -5.48 26.02
C SER A 515 -3.67 -6.19 26.90
N LYS A 516 -3.17 -7.08 27.76
CA LYS A 516 -3.99 -7.77 28.77
C LYS A 516 -4.38 -6.87 29.94
N ASN A 517 -3.51 -5.93 30.28
CA ASN A 517 -3.71 -5.03 31.41
C ASN A 517 -4.23 -3.69 30.93
N ALA A 518 -5.08 -3.06 31.74
CA ALA A 518 -5.52 -1.69 31.52
C ALA A 518 -4.33 -0.76 31.75
N VAL A 519 -3.56 -0.50 30.70
CA VAL A 519 -2.48 0.48 30.77
C VAL A 519 -3.02 1.79 30.24
N ALA A 520 -3.03 2.82 31.07
CA ALA A 520 -3.26 4.17 30.57
C ALA A 520 -2.15 4.48 29.57
N LEU A 521 -2.53 4.66 28.29
CA LEU A 521 -1.65 5.21 27.26
C LEU A 521 -1.36 6.67 27.62
N SER A 522 -0.49 6.89 28.60
CA SER A 522 -0.19 8.23 29.08
C SER A 522 1.20 8.33 29.73
N ARG A 523 2.22 8.53 28.89
CA ARG A 523 3.19 9.60 29.18
C ARG A 523 2.67 10.97 28.75
N GLN A 524 1.82 11.04 27.71
CA GLN A 524 1.34 12.31 27.15
C GLN A 524 0.32 13.06 28.03
N LYS A 525 -0.56 12.40 28.79
CA LYS A 525 -1.54 13.10 29.66
C LYS A 525 -0.94 13.65 30.96
N ALA A 526 0.09 13.03 31.53
CA ALA A 526 0.72 13.56 32.75
C ALA A 526 1.55 14.81 32.46
N GLN A 527 2.20 14.88 31.29
CA GLN A 527 3.04 16.01 30.90
C GLN A 527 2.25 17.22 30.37
N LEU A 528 1.04 17.01 29.84
CA LEU A 528 0.12 18.09 29.43
C LEU A 528 -0.78 18.59 30.57
N ALA A 529 -0.84 17.89 31.71
CA ALA A 529 -1.65 18.28 32.87
C ALA A 529 -0.89 19.11 33.93
N GLY A 530 0.43 19.31 33.78
CA GLY A 530 1.20 20.17 34.68
C GLY A 530 1.09 19.80 36.17
N VAL A 531 1.25 18.51 36.49
CA VAL A 531 1.46 18.02 37.87
C VAL A 531 2.87 17.47 38.00
#